data_AF-A0A8T5TDA6-F1
#
_entry.id   AF-A0A8T5TDA6-F1
#
_cell.length_a   1.000
_cell.length_b   1.000
_cell.length_c   1.000
_cell.angle_alpha   90.00
_cell.angle_beta   90.00
_cell.angle_gamma   90.00
#
_symmetry.space_group_name_H-M   'P 1'
#
loop_
_entity.id
_entity.type
_entity.pdbx_description
1 polymer ?
#
loop_
_entity_poly.entity_id
_entity_poly.type
_entity_poly.pdbx_seq_one_letter_code
_entity_poly.pdbx_strand_id
1 'polypeptide(L)' 'MNYCQICKQTILEKDLDKTYHFTLGNMINGKFLGLKKQYFHVGCMEINNDKNPKIISIYNQ' A
#
# COMPACT_ATOMS: atom_id res chain seq x y z
N MET A 1 8.78 -7.23 8.13
CA MET A 1 7.37 -7.59 8.40
C MET A 1 6.47 -6.87 7.43
N ASN A 2 5.63 -7.60 6.70
CA ASN A 2 4.70 -7.03 5.73
C ASN A 2 3.36 -6.82 6.43
N TYR A 3 2.79 -5.62 6.31
CA TYR A 3 1.52 -5.28 6.93
C TYR A 3 0.63 -4.58 5.92
N CYS A 4 -0.66 -4.89 5.99
CA CYS A 4 -1.67 -4.25 5.16
C CYS A 4 -1.78 -2.77 5.53
N GLN A 5 -1.64 -1.86 4.55
CA GLN A 5 -1.76 -0.43 4.83
C GLN A 5 -3.19 0.01 5.20
N ILE A 6 -4.21 -0.81 4.89
CA ILE A 6 -5.62 -0.52 5.18
C ILE A 6 -5.97 -0.99 6.59
N CYS A 7 -5.95 -2.30 6.86
CA CYS A 7 -6.39 -2.85 8.15
C CYS A 7 -5.30 -2.92 9.23
N LYS A 8 -4.05 -2.55 8.89
CA LYS A 8 -2.86 -2.59 9.77
C LYS A 8 -2.51 -3.97 10.35
N GLN A 9 -3.17 -5.03 9.88
CA GLN A 9 -2.84 -6.41 10.24
C GLN A 9 -1.61 -6.90 9.45
N THR A 10 -0.86 -7.80 10.07
CA THR A 10 0.29 -8.48 9.46
C THR A 10 -0.18 -9.39 8.33
N ILE A 11 0.56 -9.35 7.22
CA ILE A 11 0.44 -10.29 6.11
C ILE A 11 1.43 -11.42 6.37
N LEU A 12 0.93 -12.66 6.46
CA LEU A 12 1.78 -13.84 6.64
C LEU A 12 2.64 -14.07 5.39
N GLU A 13 3.86 -14.58 5.56
CA GLU A 13 4.80 -14.76 4.43
C GLU A 13 4.24 -15.69 3.34
N LYS A 14 3.52 -16.74 3.75
CA LYS A 14 2.86 -17.69 2.85
C LYS A 14 1.77 -17.09 1.96
N ASP A 15 1.26 -15.90 2.33
CA ASP A 15 0.16 -15.24 1.64
C ASP A 15 0.65 -14.04 0.81
N LEU A 16 1.97 -13.75 0.81
CA LEU A 16 2.56 -12.61 0.11
C LEU A 16 2.39 -12.69 -1.42
N ASP A 17 2.46 -13.89 -1.98
CA ASP A 17 2.22 -14.16 -3.41
C ASP A 17 0.81 -13.76 -3.84
N LYS A 18 -0.15 -13.82 -2.90
CA LYS A 18 -1.56 -13.47 -3.08
C LYS A 18 -1.89 -12.10 -2.50
N THR A 19 -0.92 -11.20 -2.35
CA THR A 19 -1.17 -9.82 -1.88
C THR A 19 -0.88 -8.79 -2.95
N TYR A 20 -1.63 -7.69 -2.91
CA TYR A 20 -1.30 -6.53 -3.73
C TYR A 20 -0.09 -5.82 -3.12
N HIS A 21 0.91 -5.55 -3.95
CA HIS A 21 2.07 -4.78 -3.54
C HIS A 21 2.36 -3.63 -4.51
N PHE A 22 2.58 -2.44 -3.96
CA PHE A 22 2.92 -1.26 -4.72
C PHE A 22 4.28 -0.75 -4.27
N THR A 23 5.11 -0.34 -5.23
CA THR A 23 6.36 0.36 -4.94
C THR A 23 6.13 1.82 -5.26
N LEU A 24 6.13 2.67 -4.23
CA LEU A 24 5.90 4.09 -4.36
C LEU A 24 7.20 4.86 -4.15
N GLY A 25 7.39 5.95 -4.89
CA GLY A 25 8.44 6.91 -4.62
C GLY A 25 8.13 7.67 -3.32
N ASN A 26 9.06 7.65 -2.37
CA ASN A 26 8.94 8.41 -1.13
C ASN A 26 9.52 9.81 -1.34
N MET A 27 8.66 10.83 -1.29
CA MET A 27 9.07 12.24 -1.37
C MET A 27 8.78 12.95 -0.06
N ILE A 28 9.76 13.70 0.46
CA ILE A 28 9.57 14.59 1.62
C ILE A 28 10.13 15.96 1.24
N ASN A 29 9.31 17.01 1.34
CA ASN A 29 9.67 18.38 0.98
C ASN A 29 10.32 18.49 -0.41
N GLY A 30 9.75 17.82 -1.41
CA GLY A 30 10.25 17.81 -2.79
C GLY A 30 11.54 17.01 -3.02
N LYS A 31 12.11 16.37 -1.99
CA LYS A 31 13.29 15.51 -2.14
C LYS A 31 12.89 14.05 -2.27
N PHE A 32 13.43 13.38 -3.29
CA PHE A 32 13.31 11.94 -3.44
C PHE A 32 14.21 11.23 -2.42
N LEU A 33 13.60 10.43 -1.55
CA LEU A 33 14.31 9.69 -0.50
C LEU A 33 14.46 8.19 -0.80
N GLY A 34 13.86 7.72 -1.89
CA GLY A 34 13.94 6.32 -2.30
C GLY A 34 12.57 5.69 -2.54
N LEU A 35 12.57 4.38 -2.68
CA LEU A 35 11.37 3.59 -2.95
C LEU A 35 10.85 2.96 -1.65
N LYS A 36 9.53 2.97 -1.47
CA LYS A 36 8.85 2.32 -0.35
C LYS A 36 7.85 1.30 -0.87
N LYS A 37 7.97 0.05 -0.41
CA LYS A 37 6.99 -1.00 -0.69
C LYS A 37 5.81 -0.88 0.28
N GLN A 38 4.61 -0.98 -0.27
CA GLN A 38 3.36 -1.02 0.47
C GLN A 38 2.60 -2.29 0.10
N TYR A 39 2.03 -2.95 1.10
CA TYR A 39 1.32 -4.21 0.96
C TYR A 39 -0.15 -4.05 1.36
N PHE A 40 -1.02 -4.82 0.71
CA PHE A 40 -2.46 -4.79 0.94
C PHE A 40 -3.04 -6.20 0.78
N HIS A 41 -3.91 -6.61 1.70
CA HIS A 41 -4.70 -7.82 1.51
C HIS A 41 -5.64 -7.64 0.31
N VAL A 42 -5.88 -8.70 -0.45
CA VAL A 42 -6.80 -8.71 -1.59
C VAL A 42 -8.18 -8.21 -1.19
N GLY A 43 -8.79 -8.82 -0.17
CA GLY A 43 -10.10 -8.40 0.32
C GLY A 43 -10.12 -6.95 0.83
N CYS A 44 -9.02 -6.43 1.40
CA CYS A 44 -8.96 -5.02 1.80
C CYS A 44 -8.96 -4.07 0.59
N MET A 45 -8.30 -4.43 -0.51
CA MET A 45 -8.30 -3.61 -1.73
C MET A 45 -9.64 -3.66 -2.45
N GLU A 46 -10.26 -4.83 -2.55
CA GLU A 46 -11.56 -5.01 -3.20
C GLU A 46 -12.67 -4.22 -2.49
N ILE A 47 -12.72 -4.28 -1.16
CA ILE A 47 -13.68 -3.50 -0.35
C ILE A 47 -13.46 -1.98 -0.52
N ASN A 48 -12.22 -1.53 -0.71
CA ASN A 48 -11.92 -0.11 -0.89
C ASN A 48 -12.24 0.38 -2.31
N ASN A 49 -12.09 -0.48 -3.32
CA ASN A 49 -12.34 -0.14 -4.73
C ASN A 49 -13.80 0.25 -4.98
N ASP A 50 -14.74 -0.32 -4.22
CA ASP A 50 -16.18 -0.03 -4.30
C ASP A 50 -16.56 1.35 -3.73
N LYS A 51 -15.70 1.99 -2.92
CA LYS A 51 -16.01 3.28 -2.26
C LYS A 51 -15.25 4.49 -2.77
N ASN A 52 -14.19 4.29 -3.55
CA ASN A 52 -13.49 5.24 -4.41
C ASN A 52 -12.10 4.63 -4.65
N PRO A 53 -11.69 4.34 -5.89
CA PRO A 53 -10.31 3.99 -6.19
C PRO A 53 -9.42 5.24 -6.09
N LYS A 54 -9.28 5.81 -4.88
CA LYS A 54 -8.07 6.54 -4.55
C LYS A 54 -7.02 5.47 -4.33
N ILE A 55 -6.42 5.00 -5.43
CA ILE A 55 -4.97 4.73 -5.37
C ILE A 55 -4.44 5.95 -4.64
N ILE A 56 -3.96 5.75 -3.41
CA ILE A 56 -3.60 6.84 -2.52
C ILE A 56 -2.39 7.50 -3.18
N SER A 57 -2.67 8.42 -4.10
CA SER A 57 -1.72 9.42 -4.49
C SER A 57 -1.61 10.29 -3.27
N ILE A 58 -0.61 10.00 -2.45
CA ILE A 58 -0.20 10.89 -1.37
C ILE A 58 0.47 12.09 -2.05
N TYR A 59 -0.30 12.90 -2.78
CA TYR A 59 0.06 14.27 -3.08
C TYR A 59 -0.18 15.04 -1.79
N ASN A 60 0.84 15.10 -0.92
CA ASN A 60 0.90 16.19 0.03
C ASN A 60 1.48 17.39 -0.74
N GLN A 61 0.60 18.35 -1.02
CA GLN A 61 0.97 19.74 -1.32
C GLN A 61 1.65 20.36 -0.09
#